data_AF-A0A957LVZ6-F1
#
_entry.id   AF-A0A957LVZ6-F1
#
_cell.length_a   1.000
_cell.length_b   1.000
_cell.length_c   1.000
_cell.angle_alpha   90.00
_cell.angle_beta   90.00
_cell.angle_gamma   90.00
#
_symmetry.space_group_name_H-M   'P 1'
#
loop_
_entity.id
_entity.type
_entity.pdbx_description
1 polymer ?
#
loop_
_entity_poly.entity_id
_entity_poly.type
_entity_poly.pdbx_seq_one_letter_code
_entity_poly.pdbx_strand_id
1 'polypeptide(L)'
;MAGVTKAFQYERAKASLPWVKDTPRGLVTFIGISELLGGLGLVLPALTGIWPVLTPLAALGLALIMVLAIIFHAMRRESQAIVFNVVLLVLAVFVAYGRFTLVPLS
;
A
#
# COMPACT_ATOMS: atom_id res chain seq x y z
N MET A 1 1.31 5.71 -9.28
CA MET A 1 -0.01 6.26 -9.70
C MET A 1 -1.22 5.51 -9.15
N ALA A 2 -1.12 4.23 -8.76
CA ALA A 2 -2.26 3.41 -8.32
C ALA A 2 -3.07 4.00 -7.14
N GLY A 3 -2.42 4.58 -6.13
CA GLY A 3 -3.13 5.21 -5.00
C GLY A 3 -3.95 6.45 -5.40
N VAL A 4 -3.39 7.30 -6.28
CA VAL A 4 -4.08 8.51 -6.79
C VAL A 4 -5.30 8.12 -7.61
N THR A 5 -5.18 7.11 -8.46
CA THR A 5 -6.31 6.68 -9.30
C THR A 5 -7.43 6.08 -8.46
N LYS A 6 -7.12 5.27 -7.45
CA LYS A 6 -8.13 4.71 -6.51
C LYS A 6 -8.77 5.79 -5.62
N ALA A 7 -7.98 6.74 -5.12
CA ALA A 7 -8.45 7.77 -4.20
C ALA A 7 -9.32 8.83 -4.90
N PHE A 8 -8.88 9.33 -6.07
CA PHE A 8 -9.48 10.51 -6.69
C PHE A 8 -10.11 10.26 -8.05
N GLN A 9 -9.79 9.15 -8.72
CA GLN A 9 -10.22 8.87 -10.09
C GLN A 9 -10.97 7.54 -10.19
N TYR A 10 -12.01 7.37 -9.37
CA TYR A 10 -12.74 6.11 -9.25
C TYR A 10 -13.20 5.51 -10.58
N GLU A 11 -13.74 6.32 -11.51
CA GLU A 11 -14.19 5.83 -12.81
C GLU A 11 -13.03 5.27 -13.66
N ARG A 12 -11.85 5.89 -13.59
CA ARG A 12 -10.64 5.36 -14.23
C ARG A 12 -10.17 4.07 -13.55
N ALA A 13 -10.18 4.04 -12.21
CA ALA A 13 -9.86 2.82 -11.46
C ALA A 13 -10.80 1.66 -11.82
N LYS A 14 -12.11 1.93 -11.94
CA LYS A 14 -13.13 0.96 -12.34
C LYS A 14 -12.97 0.46 -13.78
N ALA A 15 -12.51 1.33 -14.68
CA ALA A 15 -12.22 0.96 -16.06
C ALA A 15 -10.96 0.09 -16.18
N SER A 16 -9.92 0.37 -15.39
CA SER A 16 -8.61 -0.29 -15.51
C SER A 16 -8.41 -1.51 -14.61
N LEU A 17 -9.16 -1.64 -13.51
CA LEU A 17 -8.99 -2.69 -12.52
C LEU A 17 -10.26 -3.55 -12.42
N PRO A 18 -10.23 -4.84 -12.84
CA PRO A 18 -11.41 -5.71 -12.80
C PRO A 18 -12.05 -5.78 -11.42
N TRP A 19 -11.24 -5.90 -10.37
CA TRP A 19 -11.74 -6.05 -9.00
C TRP A 19 -12.52 -4.83 -8.47
N VAL A 20 -12.27 -3.64 -9.01
CA VAL A 20 -12.95 -2.40 -8.59
C VAL A 20 -14.43 -2.41 -9.00
N LYS A 21 -14.79 -3.12 -10.07
CA LYS A 21 -16.17 -3.18 -10.56
C LYS A 21 -17.13 -3.81 -9.56
N ASP A 22 -16.64 -4.80 -8.83
CA ASP A 22 -17.44 -5.58 -7.87
C ASP A 22 -17.09 -5.24 -6.41
N THR A 23 -16.51 -4.06 -6.17
CA THR A 23 -16.10 -3.62 -4.83
C THR A 23 -16.77 -2.28 -4.50
N PRO A 24 -17.26 -2.08 -3.26
CA PRO A 24 -17.82 -0.79 -2.86
C PRO A 24 -16.83 0.36 -3.08
N ARG A 25 -17.30 1.45 -3.70
CA ARG A 25 -16.48 2.64 -3.98
C ARG A 25 -15.74 3.16 -2.75
N GLY A 26 -16.42 3.19 -1.60
CA GLY A 26 -15.82 3.66 -0.34
C GLY A 26 -14.58 2.86 0.06
N LEU A 27 -14.60 1.54 -0.12
CA LEU A 27 -13.44 0.68 0.18
C LEU A 27 -12.29 0.94 -0.79
N VAL A 28 -12.58 1.12 -2.08
CA VAL A 28 -11.56 1.42 -3.10
C VAL A 28 -10.89 2.77 -2.80
N THR A 29 -11.67 3.78 -2.47
CA THR A 29 -11.16 5.11 -2.09
C THR A 29 -10.36 5.07 -0.80
N PHE A 30 -10.82 4.33 0.22
CA PHE A 30 -10.08 4.12 1.47
C PHE A 30 -8.70 3.50 1.20
N ILE A 31 -8.64 2.41 0.43
CA ILE A 31 -7.38 1.77 0.04
C ILE A 31 -6.46 2.76 -0.68
N GLY A 32 -6.99 3.53 -1.64
CA GLY A 32 -6.21 4.54 -2.36
C GLY A 32 -5.61 5.61 -1.43
N ILE A 33 -6.39 6.12 -0.48
CA ILE A 33 -5.92 7.10 0.49
C ILE A 33 -4.86 6.48 1.41
N SER A 34 -5.08 5.26 1.90
CA SER A 34 -4.11 4.58 2.76
C SER A 34 -2.79 4.27 2.04
N GLU A 35 -2.84 3.89 0.76
CA GLU A 35 -1.64 3.71 -0.08
C GLU A 35 -0.87 5.02 -0.24
N LEU A 36 -1.56 6.15 -0.42
CA LEU A 36 -0.94 7.48 -0.53
C LEU A 36 -0.30 7.90 0.79
N LEU A 37 -1.02 7.77 1.90
CA LEU A 37 -0.50 8.08 3.24
C LEU A 37 0.69 7.19 3.59
N GLY A 38 0.63 5.90 3.25
CA GLY A 38 1.74 4.97 3.41
C GLY A 38 2.96 5.40 2.59
N GLY A 39 2.79 5.72 1.31
CA GLY A 39 3.87 6.21 0.47
C GLY A 39 4.48 7.52 0.98
N LEU A 40 3.66 8.47 1.42
CA LEU A 40 4.12 9.73 2.02
C LEU A 40 4.86 9.48 3.34
N GLY A 41 4.34 8.60 4.19
CA GLY A 41 4.97 8.23 5.46
C GLY A 41 6.31 7.51 5.28
N LEU A 42 6.54 6.85 4.14
CA LEU A 42 7.84 6.28 3.81
C LEU A 42 8.87 7.33 3.37
N VAL A 43 8.44 8.37 2.64
CA VAL A 43 9.34 9.32 1.96
C VAL A 43 9.61 10.56 2.80
N LEU A 44 8.57 11.15 3.41
CA LEU A 44 8.68 12.42 4.13
C LEU A 44 9.69 12.36 5.28
N PRO A 45 9.67 11.35 6.18
CA PRO A 45 10.61 11.31 7.30
C PRO A 45 12.04 11.05 6.83
N ALA A 46 12.21 10.29 5.74
CA ALA A 46 13.51 10.03 5.14
C ALA A 46 14.14 11.29 4.50
N LEU A 47 13.31 12.21 3.97
CA LEU A 47 13.78 13.46 3.36
C LEU A 47 13.93 14.60 4.37
N THR A 48 13.05 14.67 5.37
CA THR A 48 13.00 15.80 6.31
C THR A 48 13.72 15.54 7.62
N GLY A 49 14.00 14.27 7.95
CA GLY A 49 14.52 13.88 9.27
C GLY A 49 13.50 14.04 10.41
N ILE A 50 12.28 14.48 10.13
CA ILE A 50 11.26 14.75 11.14
C ILE A 50 10.46 13.48 11.42
N TRP A 51 10.40 13.10 12.69
CA TRP A 51 9.61 11.98 13.23
C TRP A 51 9.88 10.67 12.48
N PRO A 52 11.10 10.14 12.57
CA PRO A 52 11.55 9.09 11.68
C PRO A 52 10.84 7.74 11.86
N VAL A 53 10.17 7.58 13.01
CA VAL A 53 9.28 6.47 13.36
C VAL A 53 8.06 6.38 12.42
N LEU A 54 7.68 7.44 11.70
CA LEU A 54 6.61 7.36 10.69
C LEU A 54 6.96 6.41 9.54
N THR A 55 8.23 6.29 9.16
CA THR A 55 8.66 5.42 8.06
C THR A 55 8.34 3.95 8.36
N PRO A 56 8.82 3.37 9.47
CA PRO A 56 8.49 1.99 9.79
C PRO A 56 6.99 1.77 10.04
N LEU A 57 6.28 2.74 10.63
CA LEU A 57 4.83 2.62 10.86
C LEU A 57 4.05 2.60 9.53
N ALA A 58 4.43 3.45 8.58
CA ALA A 58 3.86 3.49 7.24
C ALA A 58 4.15 2.20 6.46
N ALA A 59 5.36 1.64 6.62
CA ALA A 59 5.73 0.35 6.04
C ALA A 59 4.86 -0.79 6.60
N LEU A 60 4.60 -0.82 7.91
CA LEU A 60 3.70 -1.80 8.53
C LEU A 60 2.26 -1.65 8.05
N GLY A 61 1.76 -0.41 7.93
CA GLY A 61 0.42 -0.15 7.39
C GLY A 61 0.27 -0.63 5.95
N LEU A 62 1.28 -0.37 5.11
CA LEU A 62 1.32 -0.89 3.73
C LEU A 62 1.39 -2.42 3.69
N ALA A 63 2.22 -3.03 4.54
CA ALA A 63 2.31 -4.49 4.64
C ALA A 63 0.95 -5.12 5.00
N LEU A 64 0.23 -4.54 5.96
CA LEU A 64 -1.11 -4.98 6.33
C LEU A 64 -2.09 -4.91 5.15
N ILE A 65 -2.08 -3.81 4.39
CA ILE A 65 -2.92 -3.66 3.19
C ILE A 65 -2.58 -4.73 2.15
N MET A 66 -1.30 -5.03 1.92
CA MET A 66 -0.89 -6.07 0.98
C MET A 66 -1.35 -7.47 1.42
N VAL A 67 -1.29 -7.79 2.71
CA VAL A 67 -1.82 -9.06 3.24
C VAL A 67 -3.33 -9.17 2.99
N LEU A 68 -4.09 -8.11 3.31
CA LEU A 68 -5.52 -8.08 3.07
C LEU A 68 -5.85 -8.18 1.57
N ALA A 69 -5.08 -7.53 0.72
CA ALA A 69 -5.22 -7.61 -0.73
C ALA A 69 -4.92 -9.02 -1.26
N ILE A 70 -3.90 -9.70 -0.76
CA ILE A 70 -3.60 -11.10 -1.12
C ILE A 70 -4.80 -11.99 -0.79
N ILE A 71 -5.37 -11.89 0.41
CA ILE A 71 -6.54 -12.67 0.82
C ILE A 71 -7.72 -12.37 -0.12
N PHE A 72 -7.99 -11.09 -0.38
CA PHE A 72 -9.07 -10.65 -1.25
C PHE A 72 -8.94 -11.18 -2.69
N HIS A 73 -7.74 -11.09 -3.28
CA HIS A 73 -7.48 -11.60 -4.63
C HIS A 73 -7.44 -13.13 -4.69
N ALA A 74 -7.02 -13.80 -3.61
CA ALA A 74 -7.10 -15.26 -3.49
C ALA A 74 -8.55 -15.76 -3.51
N MET A 75 -9.46 -15.09 -2.78
CA MET A 75 -10.90 -15.39 -2.82
C MET A 75 -11.50 -15.24 -4.22
N ARG A 76 -10.93 -14.33 -5.04
CA ARG A 76 -11.34 -14.07 -6.43
C ARG A 76 -10.59 -14.92 -7.47
N ARG A 77 -9.65 -15.76 -7.06
CA ARG A 77 -8.77 -16.56 -7.94
C ARG A 77 -7.95 -15.71 -8.93
N GLU A 78 -7.58 -14.50 -8.54
CA GLU A 78 -6.81 -13.57 -9.36
C GLU A 78 -5.30 -13.73 -9.13
N SER A 79 -4.68 -14.76 -9.72
CA SER A 79 -3.29 -15.17 -9.44
C SER A 79 -2.26 -14.06 -9.71
N GLN A 80 -2.44 -13.27 -10.77
CA GLN A 80 -1.51 -12.18 -11.11
C GLN A 80 -1.50 -11.07 -10.06
N ALA A 81 -2.67 -10.72 -9.52
CA ALA A 81 -2.78 -9.71 -8.48
C ALA A 81 -2.14 -10.20 -7.17
N ILE A 82 -2.23 -11.49 -6.86
CA ILE A 82 -1.56 -12.09 -5.70
C ILE A 82 -0.04 -11.92 -5.80
N VAL A 83 0.56 -12.29 -6.94
CA VAL A 83 2.02 -12.16 -7.15
C VAL A 83 2.47 -10.71 -6.97
N PHE A 84 1.74 -9.76 -7.56
CA PHE A 84 2.05 -8.33 -7.42
C PHE A 84 2.01 -7.86 -5.96
N ASN A 85 0.96 -8.23 -5.20
CA ASN A 85 0.85 -7.87 -3.79
C ASN A 85 1.92 -8.54 -2.92
N VAL A 86 2.33 -9.77 -3.24
CA VAL A 86 3.44 -10.46 -2.53
C VAL A 86 4.75 -9.70 -2.71
N VAL A 87 5.07 -9.27 -3.94
CA VAL A 87 6.29 -8.48 -4.20
C VAL A 87 6.27 -7.18 -3.39
N LEU A 88 5.14 -6.46 -3.39
CA LEU A 88 5.00 -5.23 -2.61
C LEU A 88 5.06 -5.48 -1.10
N LEU A 89 4.50 -6.58 -0.62
CA LEU A 89 4.57 -6.99 0.78
C LEU A 89 6.03 -7.21 1.21
N VAL A 90 6.79 -7.96 0.43
CA VAL A 90 8.22 -8.23 0.71
C VAL A 90 9.00 -6.93 0.78
N LEU A 91 8.78 -6.01 -0.17
CA LEU A 91 9.43 -4.69 -0.16
C LEU A 91 9.03 -3.86 1.07
N ALA A 92 7.74 -3.83 1.43
CA ALA A 92 7.26 -3.11 2.60
C ALA A 92 7.85 -3.66 3.90
N VAL A 93 7.89 -4.99 4.07
CA VAL A 93 8.50 -5.65 5.22
C VAL A 93 10.01 -5.39 5.27
N PHE A 94 10.70 -5.44 4.13
CA PHE A 94 12.12 -5.12 4.05
C PHE A 94 12.40 -3.69 4.52
N VAL A 95 11.59 -2.71 4.08
CA VAL A 95 11.72 -1.32 4.51
C VAL A 95 11.40 -1.15 6.00
N ALA A 96 10.32 -1.79 6.49
CA ALA A 96 9.96 -1.76 7.91
C ALA A 96 11.10 -2.31 8.76
N TYR A 97 11.63 -3.48 8.40
CA TYR A 97 12.74 -4.13 9.10
C TYR A 97 13.99 -3.26 9.03
N GLY A 98 14.44 -2.86 7.85
CA GLY A 98 15.65 -2.06 7.67
C GLY A 98 15.62 -0.74 8.45
N ARG A 99 14.46 -0.09 8.58
CA ARG A 99 14.31 1.16 9.33
C ARG A 99 14.11 0.97 10.83
N PHE A 100 13.61 -0.18 11.28
CA PHE A 100 13.52 -0.49 12.71
C PHE A 100 14.82 -1.02 13.30
N THR A 101 15.60 -1.80 12.55
CA THR A 101 16.71 -2.60 13.11
C THR A 101 18.08 -2.28 12.54
N LEU A 102 18.19 -2.01 11.23
CA LEU A 102 19.50 -1.90 10.57
C LEU A 102 20.02 -0.47 10.49
N VAL A 103 19.16 0.49 10.12
CA VAL A 103 19.50 1.91 10.01
C VAL A 103 18.32 2.75 10.52
N PRO A 104 18.19 2.92 11.85
CA PRO A 104 17.27 3.89 12.41
C PRO A 104 17.59 5.25 11.82
N LEU A 105 16.57 5.94 11.30
CA LEU A 105 16.72 7.35 10.95
C LEU A 105 16.90 8.11 12.27
N SER A 106 18.13 8.59 12.52
CA SER A 106 18.57 9.33 13.71
C SER A 106 18.33 10.82 13.56
#